data_AF-A0A1Q6GUU2-F1
#
_entry.id   AF-A0A1Q6GUU2-F1
#
_cell.length_a   1.000
_cell.length_b   1.000
_cell.length_c   1.000
_cell.angle_alpha   90.00
_cell.angle_beta   90.00
_cell.angle_gamma   90.00
#
_symmetry.space_group_name_H-M   'P 1'
#
loop_
_entity.id
_entity.type
_entity.pdbx_description
1 polymer ?
#
loop_
_entity_poly.entity_id
_entity_poly.type
_entity_poly.pdbx_seq_one_letter_code
_entity_poly.pdbx_strand_id
1 'polypeptide(L)'
;MSNIILDTKNVGKIKGLFYLPDYQRGYRWTSEEIKLLLDDIYESAGKPYCLQPIVVKKSNERFELIDGQQRLTTIYLICKYMEAKLGDLYEPSFKLEYETRKESANFLGNIDLSLRELNIDYYFIASAYEYIEQYFTEKTQGERREMAAYLTKLNKYFISSVNVIWYEVDSAENGIELFERLNIGKIPLTSSELVKALFLKDSVRDKMSGRQEEVSLQWDMIEQELQNPSFWGFLSNIDGDQMPTRIDLILDLMVDKSGNDREKYRTFFYFDRQIKSLSETTTENPLLEIWSRIYHVFLTLREWYTNHDFYHKIGYLITIGVPLRKIYTVWQNDGNTPLAKDIFLSELDKMISESISIKDKEELLSLSYDTRKDKLQKVLTLFNVETERLMDDGKRRFPFDKHKDSIWSLEHIHAQNAESLKKNKDILTWLESHIALLKSSEGSIFEVNNELIEKMEILIEQLHSDKDPGNVRERFNEIQKEVIIIFTSKEDVVKENSYSHGLANMALLDVSQNAALSNSVFDVKRHRVINYDKEGRYIPICTKHVFFKYYTQEGPSLFFWGETDRRDYAEALNEKISPYYKQDNNDTTIPNLTNGNYDTEESDF
;
A
#
# COMPACT_ATOMS: atom_id res chain seq x y z
N MET A 1 -46.50 -21.55 3.88
CA MET A 1 -45.50 -21.58 4.97
C MET A 1 -44.27 -22.23 4.36
N SER A 2 -43.16 -21.49 4.24
CA SER A 2 -41.90 -22.06 3.78
C SER A 2 -41.41 -23.09 4.79
N ASN A 3 -41.10 -24.30 4.32
CA ASN A 3 -40.55 -25.36 5.17
C ASN A 3 -39.07 -25.05 5.42
N ILE A 4 -38.78 -24.41 6.55
CA ILE A 4 -37.40 -24.15 7.00
C ILE A 4 -36.98 -25.32 7.91
N ILE A 5 -35.87 -25.97 7.57
CA ILE A 5 -35.24 -26.99 8.41
C ILE A 5 -34.05 -26.34 9.11
N LEU A 6 -34.15 -26.12 10.41
CA LEU A 6 -33.06 -25.67 11.28
C LEU A 6 -32.66 -26.84 12.19
N ASP A 7 -31.48 -27.40 11.97
CA ASP A 7 -30.94 -28.51 12.76
C ASP A 7 -29.43 -28.31 13.00
N THR A 8 -28.83 -29.15 13.83
CA THR A 8 -27.37 -29.25 13.95
C THR A 8 -26.87 -30.39 13.06
N LYS A 9 -25.90 -30.11 12.19
CA LYS A 9 -25.28 -31.13 11.35
C LYS A 9 -23.82 -31.31 11.72
N ASN A 10 -23.44 -32.54 12.04
CA ASN A 10 -22.05 -32.85 12.35
C ASN A 10 -21.15 -32.61 11.13
N VAL A 11 -19.98 -31.99 11.32
CA VAL A 11 -19.06 -31.65 10.22
C VAL A 11 -18.63 -32.89 9.46
N GLY A 12 -18.30 -33.99 10.14
CA GLY A 12 -17.96 -35.27 9.52
C GLY A 12 -19.11 -35.95 8.75
N LYS A 13 -20.34 -35.44 8.85
CA LYS A 13 -21.51 -35.92 8.10
C LYS A 13 -21.89 -35.01 6.93
N ILE A 14 -21.16 -33.91 6.69
CA ILE A 14 -21.40 -33.03 5.55
C ILE A 14 -20.96 -33.76 4.27
N LYS A 15 -21.90 -33.99 3.36
CA LYS A 15 -21.69 -34.71 2.10
C LYS A 15 -22.50 -34.08 0.97
N GLY A 16 -22.08 -34.35 -0.25
CA GLY A 16 -22.76 -33.92 -1.48
C GLY A 16 -21.99 -32.84 -2.22
N LEU A 17 -22.66 -32.26 -3.22
CA LEU A 17 -22.10 -31.21 -4.06
C LEU A 17 -22.69 -29.86 -3.65
N PHE A 18 -21.82 -28.93 -3.28
CA PHE A 18 -22.18 -27.56 -2.94
C PHE A 18 -21.88 -26.65 -4.12
N TYR A 19 -22.92 -26.05 -4.67
CA TYR A 19 -22.84 -25.05 -5.71
C TYR A 19 -22.77 -23.67 -5.06
N LEU A 20 -21.78 -22.88 -5.44
CA LEU A 20 -21.56 -21.51 -5.00
C LEU A 20 -21.95 -20.57 -6.14
N PRO A 21 -23.07 -19.83 -5.98
CA PRO A 21 -23.50 -18.84 -6.95
C PRO A 21 -22.50 -17.69 -7.13
N ASP A 22 -22.59 -17.01 -8.26
CA ASP A 22 -21.66 -15.93 -8.66
C ASP A 22 -21.69 -14.67 -7.77
N TYR A 23 -22.78 -14.46 -7.02
CA TYR A 23 -22.93 -13.36 -6.07
C TYR A 23 -22.06 -13.46 -4.84
N GLN A 24 -21.54 -14.65 -4.54
CA GLN A 24 -20.58 -14.80 -3.46
C GLN A 24 -19.17 -14.49 -3.94
N ARG A 25 -18.40 -13.84 -3.06
CA ARG A 25 -16.97 -13.60 -3.30
C ARG A 25 -16.20 -14.92 -3.33
N GLY A 26 -14.99 -14.90 -3.89
CA GLY A 26 -14.06 -16.01 -3.72
C GLY A 26 -13.66 -16.25 -2.25
N TYR A 27 -12.80 -17.22 -2.01
CA TYR A 27 -12.28 -17.48 -0.65
C TYR A 27 -11.36 -16.34 -0.19
N ARG A 28 -11.59 -15.78 1.01
CA ARG A 28 -10.93 -14.57 1.54
C ARG A 28 -10.61 -14.62 3.03
N TRP A 29 -10.83 -15.74 3.72
CA TRP A 29 -10.37 -15.86 5.10
C TRP A 29 -8.85 -15.76 5.16
N THR A 30 -8.36 -15.00 6.14
CA THR A 30 -6.94 -14.82 6.42
C THR A 30 -6.48 -15.83 7.48
N SER A 31 -5.18 -15.79 7.79
CA SER A 31 -4.61 -16.59 8.87
C SER A 31 -5.31 -16.39 10.22
N GLU A 32 -5.85 -15.20 10.50
CA GLU A 32 -6.51 -14.92 11.77
C GLU A 32 -7.81 -15.71 11.95
N GLU A 33 -8.70 -15.72 10.95
CA GLU A 33 -9.96 -16.48 11.04
C GLU A 33 -9.72 -17.99 11.08
N ILE A 34 -8.74 -18.47 10.33
CA ILE A 34 -8.36 -19.89 10.31
C ILE A 34 -7.82 -20.31 11.68
N LYS A 35 -6.97 -19.47 12.29
CA LYS A 35 -6.43 -19.71 13.63
C LYS A 35 -7.54 -19.83 14.65
N LEU A 36 -8.47 -18.87 14.67
CA LEU A 36 -9.60 -18.85 15.60
C LEU A 36 -10.45 -20.11 15.44
N LEU A 37 -10.75 -20.51 14.21
CA LEU A 37 -11.49 -21.75 13.94
C LEU A 37 -10.76 -22.97 14.53
N LEU A 38 -9.46 -23.13 14.23
CA LEU A 38 -8.68 -24.27 14.69
C LEU A 38 -8.52 -24.30 16.21
N ASP A 39 -8.17 -23.17 16.82
CA ASP A 39 -8.02 -23.04 18.27
C ASP A 39 -9.33 -23.37 18.98
N ASP A 40 -10.47 -22.82 18.54
CA ASP A 40 -11.80 -23.12 19.12
C ASP A 40 -12.14 -24.62 19.07
N ILE A 41 -11.86 -25.29 17.93
CA ILE A 41 -12.11 -26.73 17.79
C ILE A 41 -11.27 -27.53 18.80
N TYR A 42 -9.99 -27.18 18.97
CA TYR A 42 -9.13 -27.88 19.93
C TYR A 42 -9.49 -27.57 21.38
N GLU A 43 -9.83 -26.31 21.70
CA GLU A 43 -10.26 -25.87 23.02
C GLU A 43 -11.58 -26.51 23.44
N SER A 44 -12.44 -26.89 22.48
CA SER A 44 -13.64 -27.68 22.78
C SER A 44 -13.33 -28.99 23.50
N ALA A 45 -12.10 -29.52 23.33
CA ALA A 45 -11.62 -30.76 23.94
C ALA A 45 -12.57 -31.96 23.75
N GLY A 46 -13.32 -31.99 22.63
CA GLY A 46 -14.29 -33.04 22.32
C GLY A 46 -15.67 -32.84 22.96
N LYS A 47 -15.91 -31.70 23.62
CA LYS A 47 -17.27 -31.28 24.02
C LYS A 47 -18.04 -30.80 22.78
N PRO A 48 -19.38 -30.90 22.78
CA PRO A 48 -20.19 -30.38 21.69
C PRO A 48 -19.86 -28.90 21.42
N TYR A 49 -19.38 -28.62 20.22
CA TYR A 49 -19.03 -27.29 19.74
C TYR A 49 -19.80 -27.03 18.45
N CYS A 50 -20.41 -25.85 18.34
CA CYS A 50 -21.29 -25.52 17.23
C CYS A 50 -20.74 -24.30 16.48
N LEU A 51 -20.34 -24.53 15.23
CA LEU A 51 -19.97 -23.51 14.29
C LEU A 51 -21.20 -22.71 13.86
N GLN A 52 -20.94 -21.48 13.44
CA GLN A 52 -21.95 -20.57 12.89
C GLN A 52 -22.68 -21.17 11.67
N PRO A 53 -23.87 -20.65 11.33
CA PRO A 53 -24.76 -21.31 10.38
C PRO A 53 -24.16 -21.56 8.99
N ILE A 54 -24.54 -22.68 8.38
CA ILE A 54 -24.38 -22.91 6.94
C ILE A 54 -25.80 -22.91 6.37
N VAL A 55 -26.06 -21.94 5.49
CA VAL A 55 -27.37 -21.75 4.88
C VAL A 55 -27.32 -22.33 3.49
N VAL A 56 -28.21 -23.28 3.22
CA VAL A 56 -28.28 -23.97 1.94
C VAL A 56 -29.70 -24.04 1.42
N LYS A 57 -29.81 -24.11 0.11
CA LYS A 57 -31.02 -24.48 -0.60
C LYS A 57 -30.79 -25.83 -1.26
N LYS A 58 -31.60 -26.81 -0.88
CA LYS A 58 -31.45 -28.18 -1.38
C LYS A 58 -32.16 -28.35 -2.72
N SER A 59 -31.44 -28.91 -3.69
CA SER A 59 -31.98 -29.33 -4.99
C SER A 59 -31.44 -30.72 -5.32
N ASN A 60 -32.25 -31.76 -5.04
CA ASN A 60 -31.85 -33.17 -5.14
C ASN A 60 -30.60 -33.50 -4.28
N GLU A 61 -29.51 -33.98 -4.90
CA GLU A 61 -28.21 -34.27 -4.27
C GLU A 61 -27.24 -33.07 -4.28
N ARG A 62 -27.71 -31.90 -4.72
CA ARG A 62 -26.95 -30.66 -4.77
C ARG A 62 -27.48 -29.67 -3.74
N PHE A 63 -26.57 -28.91 -3.15
CA PHE A 63 -26.86 -27.80 -2.26
C PHE A 63 -26.40 -26.51 -2.92
N GLU A 64 -27.30 -25.60 -3.22
CA GLU A 64 -26.91 -24.21 -3.44
C GLU A 64 -26.53 -23.64 -2.07
N LEU A 65 -25.24 -23.32 -1.90
CA LEU A 65 -24.75 -22.67 -0.70
C LEU A 65 -25.14 -21.21 -0.77
N ILE A 66 -25.85 -20.70 0.23
CA ILE A 66 -26.31 -19.32 0.30
C ILE A 66 -25.45 -18.53 1.27
N ASP A 67 -25.13 -19.08 2.45
CA ASP A 67 -24.21 -18.48 3.43
C ASP A 67 -23.33 -19.55 4.08
N GLY A 68 -22.12 -19.14 4.50
CA GLY A 68 -21.14 -20.02 5.13
C GLY A 68 -20.05 -20.53 4.19
N GLN A 69 -19.91 -19.97 2.98
CA GLN A 69 -18.83 -20.33 2.04
C GLN A 69 -17.45 -20.37 2.69
N GLN A 70 -17.03 -19.29 3.35
CA GLN A 70 -15.66 -19.19 3.86
C GLN A 70 -15.36 -20.28 4.90
N ARG A 71 -16.35 -20.57 5.76
CA ARG A 71 -16.29 -21.68 6.74
C ARG A 71 -16.19 -23.02 6.04
N LEU A 72 -17.07 -23.27 5.06
CA LEU A 72 -17.14 -24.56 4.37
C LEU A 72 -15.88 -24.82 3.53
N THR A 73 -15.34 -23.81 2.85
CA THR A 73 -14.05 -23.91 2.14
C THR A 73 -12.90 -24.16 3.10
N THR A 74 -12.85 -23.51 4.27
CA THR A 74 -11.78 -23.76 5.25
C THR A 74 -11.85 -25.19 5.82
N ILE A 75 -13.05 -25.70 6.09
CA ILE A 75 -13.24 -27.10 6.49
C ILE A 75 -12.74 -28.04 5.38
N TYR A 76 -13.05 -27.73 4.12
CA TYR A 76 -12.56 -28.49 2.96
C TYR A 76 -11.02 -28.52 2.93
N LEU A 77 -10.36 -27.36 3.11
CA LEU A 77 -8.90 -27.24 3.13
C LEU A 77 -8.25 -28.03 4.26
N ILE A 78 -8.85 -28.01 5.45
CA ILE A 78 -8.38 -28.82 6.59
C ILE A 78 -8.45 -30.31 6.25
N CYS A 79 -9.54 -30.76 5.61
CA CYS A 79 -9.65 -32.15 5.14
C CYS A 79 -8.61 -32.49 4.07
N LYS A 80 -8.38 -31.61 3.07
CA LYS A 80 -7.31 -31.79 2.08
C LYS A 80 -5.92 -31.90 2.72
N TYR A 81 -5.65 -31.11 3.76
CA TYR A 81 -4.39 -31.21 4.50
C TYR A 81 -4.28 -32.55 5.25
N MET A 82 -5.36 -33.02 5.89
CA MET A 82 -5.40 -34.33 6.52
C MET A 82 -5.20 -35.46 5.50
N GLU A 83 -5.83 -35.39 4.32
CA GLU A 83 -5.64 -36.31 3.20
C GLU A 83 -4.16 -36.36 2.78
N ALA A 84 -3.53 -35.21 2.57
CA ALA A 84 -2.13 -35.12 2.16
C ALA A 84 -1.15 -35.74 3.19
N LYS A 85 -1.45 -35.64 4.49
CA LYS A 85 -0.55 -36.15 5.56
C LYS A 85 -0.89 -37.56 6.03
N LEU A 86 -2.16 -37.99 5.98
CA LEU A 86 -2.66 -39.26 6.54
C LEU A 86 -3.21 -40.24 5.49
N GLY A 87 -3.42 -39.80 4.25
CA GLY A 87 -3.91 -40.59 3.12
C GLY A 87 -5.40 -40.43 2.83
N ASP A 88 -5.85 -41.07 1.75
CA ASP A 88 -7.15 -40.88 1.09
C ASP A 88 -8.38 -41.14 1.98
N LEU A 89 -8.23 -41.83 3.11
CA LEU A 89 -9.30 -42.02 4.09
C LEU A 89 -9.80 -40.69 4.70
N TYR A 90 -9.03 -39.61 4.56
CA TYR A 90 -9.34 -38.27 5.05
C TYR A 90 -9.74 -37.30 3.92
N GLU A 91 -9.97 -37.80 2.70
CA GLU A 91 -10.48 -37.00 1.57
C GLU A 91 -11.78 -36.27 1.98
N PRO A 92 -11.96 -34.99 1.58
CA PRO A 92 -13.19 -34.26 1.83
C PRO A 92 -14.43 -35.02 1.33
N SER A 93 -15.43 -35.20 2.20
CA SER A 93 -16.65 -35.95 1.88
C SER A 93 -17.70 -35.16 1.07
N PHE A 94 -17.37 -33.93 0.67
CA PHE A 94 -18.19 -33.03 -0.13
C PHE A 94 -17.32 -32.30 -1.15
N LYS A 95 -17.94 -31.74 -2.20
CA LYS A 95 -17.26 -30.97 -3.25
C LYS A 95 -17.85 -29.57 -3.35
N LEU A 96 -17.03 -28.61 -3.77
CA LEU A 96 -17.42 -27.24 -4.05
C LEU A 96 -17.35 -26.99 -5.58
N GLU A 97 -18.42 -26.46 -6.15
CA GLU A 97 -18.50 -25.99 -7.54
C GLU A 97 -18.84 -24.51 -7.55
N TYR A 98 -18.20 -23.72 -8.40
CA TYR A 98 -18.44 -22.29 -8.52
C TYR A 98 -19.08 -21.97 -9.87
N GLU A 99 -20.05 -21.06 -9.88
CA GLU A 99 -20.73 -20.61 -11.11
C GLU A 99 -19.76 -19.96 -12.10
N THR A 100 -19.04 -18.93 -11.67
CA THR A 100 -18.13 -18.12 -12.49
C THR A 100 -16.64 -18.44 -12.29
N ARG A 101 -16.29 -19.26 -11.29
CA ARG A 101 -14.90 -19.52 -10.86
C ARG A 101 -14.53 -21.00 -10.96
N LYS A 102 -14.82 -21.62 -12.10
CA LYS A 102 -14.63 -23.06 -12.31
C LYS A 102 -13.18 -23.51 -12.06
N GLU A 103 -12.22 -22.70 -12.46
CA GLU A 103 -10.80 -22.99 -12.24
C GLU A 103 -10.40 -22.92 -10.75
N SER A 104 -11.08 -22.12 -9.93
CA SER A 104 -10.90 -22.12 -8.47
C SER A 104 -11.32 -23.45 -7.84
N ALA A 105 -12.34 -24.14 -8.36
CA ALA A 105 -12.67 -25.50 -7.91
C ALA A 105 -11.55 -26.49 -8.27
N ASN A 106 -10.96 -26.37 -9.47
CA ASN A 106 -9.85 -27.23 -9.89
C ASN A 106 -8.63 -27.03 -8.99
N PHE A 107 -8.26 -25.78 -8.74
CA PHE A 107 -7.16 -25.42 -7.84
C PHE A 107 -7.39 -25.89 -6.41
N LEU A 108 -8.62 -25.74 -5.90
CA LEU A 108 -8.99 -26.19 -4.55
C LEU A 108 -8.85 -27.72 -4.40
N GLY A 109 -9.19 -28.48 -5.45
CA GLY A 109 -9.04 -29.94 -5.46
C GLY A 109 -7.58 -30.39 -5.51
N ASN A 110 -6.73 -29.65 -6.23
CA ASN A 110 -5.31 -29.94 -6.45
C ASN A 110 -4.47 -28.68 -6.22
N ILE A 111 -4.11 -28.43 -4.97
CA ILE A 111 -3.42 -27.20 -4.56
C ILE A 111 -1.96 -27.23 -5.03
N ASP A 112 -1.63 -26.36 -5.98
CA ASP A 112 -0.26 -26.11 -6.46
C ASP A 112 0.16 -24.68 -6.07
N LEU A 113 0.98 -24.57 -5.03
CA LEU A 113 1.42 -23.28 -4.50
C LEU A 113 2.16 -22.41 -5.53
N SER A 114 2.72 -23.00 -6.59
CA SER A 114 3.41 -22.25 -7.65
C SER A 114 2.47 -21.39 -8.50
N LEU A 115 1.18 -21.75 -8.55
CA LEU A 115 0.17 -21.03 -9.34
C LEU A 115 -0.49 -19.88 -8.58
N ARG A 116 -0.10 -19.61 -7.33
CA ARG A 116 -0.80 -18.68 -6.42
C ARG A 116 -1.03 -17.28 -6.99
N GLU A 117 -0.09 -16.79 -7.82
CA GLU A 117 -0.14 -15.44 -8.39
C GLU A 117 -1.04 -15.33 -9.64
N LEU A 118 -1.56 -16.46 -10.15
CA LEU A 118 -2.38 -16.46 -11.38
C LEU A 118 -3.82 -16.00 -11.14
N ASN A 119 -4.34 -16.16 -9.92
CA ASN A 119 -5.71 -15.84 -9.58
C ASN A 119 -5.80 -15.47 -8.10
N ILE A 120 -6.58 -14.45 -7.77
CA ILE A 120 -6.80 -14.01 -6.39
C ILE A 120 -7.34 -15.12 -5.48
N ASP A 121 -8.23 -15.98 -5.99
CA ASP A 121 -8.72 -17.13 -5.24
C ASP A 121 -7.58 -18.10 -4.94
N TYR A 122 -6.63 -18.27 -5.87
CA TYR A 122 -5.49 -19.16 -5.66
C TYR A 122 -4.56 -18.59 -4.61
N TYR A 123 -4.34 -17.27 -4.62
CA TYR A 123 -3.58 -16.60 -3.57
C TYR A 123 -4.16 -16.89 -2.19
N PHE A 124 -5.45 -16.63 -1.97
CA PHE A 124 -6.07 -16.85 -0.66
C PHE A 124 -6.18 -18.34 -0.29
N ILE A 125 -6.48 -19.23 -1.24
CA ILE A 125 -6.53 -20.68 -1.00
C ILE A 125 -5.13 -21.20 -0.62
N ALA A 126 -4.10 -20.80 -1.36
CA ALA A 126 -2.71 -21.17 -1.10
C ALA A 126 -2.25 -20.64 0.27
N SER A 127 -2.48 -19.36 0.56
CA SER A 127 -2.12 -18.74 1.83
C SER A 127 -2.81 -19.41 3.02
N ALA A 128 -4.08 -19.79 2.88
CA ALA A 128 -4.77 -20.55 3.91
C ALA A 128 -4.22 -21.97 4.09
N TYR A 129 -3.91 -22.66 3.00
CA TYR A 129 -3.34 -24.00 3.05
C TYR A 129 -1.94 -23.99 3.70
N GLU A 130 -1.08 -23.03 3.33
CA GLU A 130 0.23 -22.80 3.96
C GLU A 130 0.07 -22.48 5.45
N TYR A 131 -0.89 -21.64 5.81
CA TYR A 131 -1.15 -21.32 7.21
C TYR A 131 -1.60 -22.54 8.02
N ILE A 132 -2.47 -23.37 7.45
CA ILE A 132 -2.88 -24.65 8.08
C ILE A 132 -1.65 -25.54 8.30
N GLU A 133 -0.77 -25.64 7.30
CA GLU A 133 0.48 -26.39 7.41
C GLU A 133 1.39 -25.83 8.50
N GLN A 134 1.59 -24.52 8.53
CA GLN A 134 2.37 -23.83 9.55
C GLN A 134 1.80 -24.08 10.94
N TYR A 135 0.48 -23.91 11.13
CA TYR A 135 -0.20 -24.11 12.40
C TYR A 135 0.07 -25.51 12.98
N PHE A 136 -0.08 -26.56 12.16
CA PHE A 136 0.18 -27.93 12.62
C PHE A 136 1.66 -28.21 12.84
N THR A 137 2.53 -27.66 12.00
CA THR A 137 3.99 -27.78 12.16
C THR A 137 4.44 -27.17 13.47
N GLU A 138 3.95 -25.98 13.83
CA GLU A 138 4.26 -25.30 15.09
C GLU A 138 3.75 -26.08 16.32
N LYS A 139 2.49 -26.56 16.29
CA LYS A 139 1.90 -27.32 17.41
C LYS A 139 2.60 -28.65 17.69
N THR A 140 3.28 -29.21 16.69
CA THR A 140 3.88 -30.55 16.73
C THR A 140 5.40 -30.51 16.59
N GLN A 141 6.01 -29.31 16.57
CA GLN A 141 7.44 -29.11 16.32
C GLN A 141 7.96 -29.79 15.04
N GLY A 142 7.08 -30.01 14.06
CA GLY A 142 7.38 -30.74 12.82
C GLY A 142 7.53 -32.26 12.98
N GLU A 143 7.28 -32.82 14.17
CA GLU A 143 7.44 -34.25 14.42
C GLU A 143 6.32 -35.07 13.77
N ARG A 144 6.68 -35.98 12.86
CA ARG A 144 5.72 -36.72 12.02
C ARG A 144 4.70 -37.53 12.82
N ARG A 145 5.13 -38.17 13.91
CA ARG A 145 4.23 -38.97 14.76
C ARG A 145 3.26 -38.10 15.55
N GLU A 146 3.74 -36.96 16.05
CA GLU A 146 2.91 -36.01 16.79
C GLU A 146 1.89 -35.36 15.86
N MET A 147 2.30 -34.96 14.66
CA MET A 147 1.42 -34.45 13.61
C MET A 147 0.31 -35.45 13.28
N ALA A 148 0.65 -36.74 13.09
CA ALA A 148 -0.35 -37.76 12.84
C ALA A 148 -1.35 -37.91 13.98
N ALA A 149 -0.89 -37.88 15.24
CA ALA A 149 -1.76 -37.95 16.40
C ALA A 149 -2.67 -36.70 16.53
N TYR A 150 -2.13 -35.51 16.27
CA TYR A 150 -2.85 -34.24 16.34
C TYR A 150 -3.97 -34.18 15.28
N LEU A 151 -3.65 -34.49 14.03
CA LEU A 151 -4.63 -34.53 12.93
C LEU A 151 -5.69 -35.63 13.14
N THR A 152 -5.30 -36.81 13.64
CA THR A 152 -6.27 -37.86 13.99
C THR A 152 -7.25 -37.41 15.08
N LYS A 153 -6.75 -36.65 16.06
CA LYS A 153 -7.56 -36.05 17.12
C LYS A 153 -8.53 -34.99 16.57
N LEU A 154 -8.09 -34.16 15.63
CA LEU A 154 -8.97 -33.21 14.93
C LEU A 154 -10.10 -33.92 14.19
N ASN A 155 -9.77 -34.96 13.41
CA ASN A 155 -10.77 -35.72 12.67
C ASN A 155 -11.80 -36.35 13.62
N LYS A 156 -11.37 -36.84 14.78
CA LYS A 156 -12.28 -37.33 15.83
C LYS A 156 -13.24 -36.23 16.30
N TYR A 157 -12.77 -34.99 16.45
CA TYR A 157 -13.64 -33.86 16.79
C TYR A 157 -14.64 -33.55 15.69
N PHE A 158 -14.21 -33.55 14.41
CA PHE A 158 -15.12 -33.35 13.28
C PHE A 158 -16.26 -34.38 13.25
N ILE A 159 -15.98 -35.64 13.55
CA ILE A 159 -16.96 -36.74 13.47
C ILE A 159 -17.85 -36.84 14.71
N SER A 160 -17.37 -36.41 15.89
CA SER A 160 -18.04 -36.67 17.17
C SER A 160 -18.58 -35.46 17.90
N SER A 161 -18.00 -34.26 17.72
CA SER A 161 -18.24 -33.13 18.62
C SER A 161 -18.44 -31.78 17.94
N VAL A 162 -17.90 -31.58 16.73
CA VAL A 162 -18.07 -30.32 15.97
C VAL A 162 -19.30 -30.42 15.07
N ASN A 163 -20.24 -29.50 15.27
CA ASN A 163 -21.46 -29.38 14.47
C ASN A 163 -21.52 -28.00 13.82
N VAL A 164 -22.26 -27.88 12.73
CA VAL A 164 -22.68 -26.59 12.15
C VAL A 164 -24.18 -26.42 12.41
N ILE A 165 -24.62 -25.17 12.62
CA ILE A 165 -26.04 -24.86 12.55
C ILE A 165 -26.46 -24.98 11.08
N TRP A 166 -27.16 -26.05 10.73
CA TRP A 166 -27.62 -26.33 9.38
C TRP A 166 -28.97 -25.68 9.16
N TYR A 167 -29.01 -24.73 8.23
CA TYR A 167 -30.23 -24.01 7.88
C TYR A 167 -30.56 -24.29 6.43
N GLU A 168 -31.49 -25.20 6.22
CA GLU A 168 -31.95 -25.60 4.90
C GLU A 168 -33.28 -24.90 4.59
N VAL A 169 -33.30 -24.15 3.49
CA VAL A 169 -34.46 -23.39 3.05
C VAL A 169 -35.18 -24.07 1.89
N ASP A 170 -36.44 -23.71 1.75
CA ASP A 170 -37.30 -24.20 0.68
C ASP A 170 -36.70 -23.88 -0.69
N SER A 171 -36.84 -24.82 -1.62
CA SER A 171 -36.51 -24.65 -3.04
C SER A 171 -37.19 -23.42 -3.70
N ALA A 172 -38.31 -22.94 -3.13
CA ALA A 172 -38.99 -21.74 -3.61
C ALA A 172 -38.36 -20.41 -3.15
N GLU A 173 -37.47 -20.41 -2.15
CA GLU A 173 -36.82 -19.19 -1.66
C GLU A 173 -35.79 -18.65 -2.68
N ASN A 174 -35.69 -17.32 -2.77
CA ASN A 174 -34.67 -16.64 -3.57
C ASN A 174 -33.36 -16.58 -2.76
N GLY A 175 -32.31 -17.24 -3.27
CA GLY A 175 -31.02 -17.37 -2.58
C GLY A 175 -30.36 -16.01 -2.31
N ILE A 176 -30.53 -15.05 -3.22
CA ILE A 176 -29.90 -13.72 -3.14
C ILE A 176 -30.60 -12.84 -2.11
N GLU A 177 -31.93 -12.81 -2.12
CA GLU A 177 -32.70 -12.06 -1.10
C GLU A 177 -32.48 -12.62 0.30
N LEU A 178 -32.32 -13.95 0.41
CA LEU A 178 -31.99 -14.58 1.68
C LEU A 178 -30.55 -14.28 2.11
N PHE A 179 -29.58 -14.33 1.19
CA PHE A 179 -28.20 -13.93 1.44
C PHE A 179 -28.10 -12.49 1.96
N GLU A 180 -28.79 -11.54 1.33
CA GLU A 180 -28.83 -10.16 1.78
C GLU A 180 -29.43 -10.03 3.19
N ARG A 181 -30.60 -10.65 3.43
CA ARG A 181 -31.26 -10.61 4.75
C ARG A 181 -30.41 -11.19 5.87
N LEU A 182 -29.69 -12.28 5.62
CA LEU A 182 -28.85 -12.95 6.63
C LEU A 182 -27.64 -12.12 7.04
N ASN A 183 -27.11 -11.32 6.12
CA ASN A 183 -25.94 -10.49 6.34
C ASN A 183 -26.26 -9.08 6.87
N ILE A 184 -27.54 -8.67 6.83
CA ILE A 184 -28.02 -7.50 7.56
C ILE A 184 -27.97 -7.80 9.07
N GLY A 185 -26.85 -7.46 9.71
CA GLY A 185 -26.70 -7.44 11.18
C GLY A 185 -25.85 -8.54 11.83
N LYS A 186 -25.21 -9.45 11.07
CA LYS A 186 -24.11 -10.32 11.57
C LYS A 186 -22.85 -10.13 10.70
N ILE A 187 -21.77 -10.92 10.93
CA ILE A 187 -20.38 -10.68 10.45
C ILE A 187 -20.35 -9.83 9.18
N PRO A 188 -19.83 -8.59 9.23
CA PRO A 188 -20.08 -7.63 8.18
C PRO A 188 -19.45 -8.07 6.86
N LEU A 189 -20.32 -8.29 5.88
CA LEU A 189 -19.92 -8.18 4.49
C LEU A 189 -19.39 -6.76 4.25
N THR A 190 -18.43 -6.63 3.34
CA THR A 190 -18.00 -5.31 2.87
C THR A 190 -19.10 -4.66 2.04
N SER A 191 -19.10 -3.33 1.93
CA SER A 191 -20.12 -2.64 1.14
C SER A 191 -20.09 -3.09 -0.33
N SER A 192 -18.91 -3.37 -0.86
CA SER A 192 -18.68 -3.98 -2.17
C SER A 192 -19.42 -5.30 -2.38
N GLU A 193 -19.47 -6.18 -1.38
CA GLU A 193 -20.19 -7.46 -1.48
C GLU A 193 -21.70 -7.29 -1.57
N LEU A 194 -22.25 -6.38 -0.74
CA LEU A 194 -23.67 -6.05 -0.79
C LEU A 194 -24.05 -5.36 -2.10
N VAL A 195 -23.18 -4.48 -2.60
CA VAL A 195 -23.37 -3.82 -3.90
C VAL A 195 -23.31 -4.84 -5.04
N LYS A 196 -22.35 -5.78 -5.03
CA LYS A 196 -22.26 -6.85 -6.02
C LYS A 196 -23.52 -7.71 -6.06
N ALA A 197 -24.09 -8.05 -4.89
CA ALA A 197 -25.32 -8.83 -4.80
C ALA A 197 -26.52 -8.14 -5.51
N LEU A 198 -26.60 -6.80 -5.50
CA LEU A 198 -27.66 -6.06 -6.21
C LEU A 198 -27.64 -6.31 -7.73
N PHE A 199 -26.45 -6.47 -8.33
CA PHE A 199 -26.30 -6.70 -9.78
C PHE A 199 -26.64 -8.13 -10.20
N LEU A 200 -26.69 -9.07 -9.25
CA LEU A 200 -26.77 -10.50 -9.52
C LEU A 200 -28.14 -11.11 -9.18
N LYS A 201 -29.08 -10.31 -8.63
CA LYS A 201 -30.46 -10.74 -8.32
C LYS A 201 -31.19 -11.44 -9.48
N ASP A 202 -31.80 -12.58 -9.19
CA ASP A 202 -32.56 -13.41 -10.16
C ASP A 202 -33.73 -12.67 -10.84
N SER A 203 -34.39 -11.73 -10.14
CA SER A 203 -35.48 -10.91 -10.71
C SER A 203 -35.02 -9.95 -11.81
N VAL A 204 -33.70 -9.84 -12.02
CA VAL A 204 -33.04 -9.00 -13.04
C VAL A 204 -32.47 -9.86 -14.18
N ARG A 205 -32.45 -11.19 -14.05
CA ARG A 205 -31.86 -12.12 -15.02
C ARG A 205 -32.47 -11.97 -16.42
N ASP A 206 -33.78 -11.73 -16.50
CA ASP A 206 -34.50 -11.49 -17.76
C ASP A 206 -34.24 -10.10 -18.37
N LYS A 207 -33.85 -9.09 -17.56
CA LYS A 207 -33.55 -7.72 -18.02
C LYS A 207 -32.08 -7.52 -18.43
N MET A 208 -31.17 -8.40 -18.00
CA MET A 208 -29.72 -8.29 -18.19
C MET A 208 -29.17 -9.05 -19.42
N SER A 209 -29.99 -9.81 -20.16
CA SER A 209 -29.60 -10.49 -21.43
C SER A 209 -28.21 -11.17 -21.39
N GLY A 210 -27.90 -11.91 -20.32
CA GLY A 210 -26.61 -12.62 -20.18
C GLY A 210 -25.38 -11.76 -19.83
N ARG A 211 -25.53 -10.45 -19.59
CA ARG A 211 -24.42 -9.56 -19.18
C ARG A 211 -24.03 -9.63 -17.71
N GLN A 212 -24.69 -10.47 -16.91
CA GLN A 212 -24.30 -10.70 -15.51
C GLN A 212 -22.91 -11.35 -15.40
N GLU A 213 -22.61 -12.27 -16.32
CA GLU A 213 -21.29 -12.88 -16.43
C GLU A 213 -20.22 -11.81 -16.74
N GLU A 214 -20.53 -10.85 -17.61
CA GLU A 214 -19.65 -9.73 -17.95
C GLU A 214 -19.36 -8.84 -16.74
N VAL A 215 -20.40 -8.45 -15.98
CA VAL A 215 -20.25 -7.65 -14.75
C VAL A 215 -19.40 -8.39 -13.72
N SER A 216 -19.65 -9.68 -13.51
CA SER A 216 -18.88 -10.51 -12.58
C SER A 216 -17.40 -10.62 -12.99
N LEU A 217 -17.11 -10.82 -14.27
CA LEU A 217 -15.74 -10.88 -14.79
C LEU A 217 -15.02 -9.53 -14.69
N GLN A 218 -15.70 -8.44 -15.06
CA GLN A 218 -15.14 -7.08 -14.95
C GLN A 218 -14.90 -6.70 -13.49
N TRP A 219 -15.79 -7.08 -12.57
CA TRP A 219 -15.59 -6.89 -11.14
C TRP A 219 -14.31 -7.56 -10.65
N ASP A 220 -14.13 -8.84 -10.98
CA ASP A 220 -12.97 -9.62 -10.55
C ASP A 220 -11.68 -9.08 -11.20
N MET A 221 -11.74 -8.59 -12.45
CA MET A 221 -10.63 -7.90 -13.13
C MET A 221 -10.25 -6.59 -12.42
N ILE A 222 -11.23 -5.75 -12.06
CA ILE A 222 -10.98 -4.49 -11.34
C ILE A 222 -10.29 -4.78 -10.01
N GLU A 223 -10.79 -5.76 -9.26
CA GLU A 223 -10.20 -6.16 -7.99
C GLU A 223 -8.75 -6.63 -8.18
N GLN A 224 -8.49 -7.45 -9.20
CA GLN A 224 -7.13 -7.90 -9.52
C GLN A 224 -6.19 -6.73 -9.87
N GLU A 225 -6.63 -5.78 -10.68
CA GLU A 225 -5.80 -4.60 -11.02
C GLU A 225 -5.50 -3.76 -9.78
N LEU A 226 -6.49 -3.54 -8.90
CA LEU A 226 -6.30 -2.80 -7.64
C LEU A 226 -5.39 -3.52 -6.65
N GLN A 227 -5.19 -4.85 -6.79
CA GLN A 227 -4.23 -5.60 -5.99
C GLN A 227 -2.77 -5.31 -6.39
N ASN A 228 -2.50 -4.80 -7.60
CA ASN A 228 -1.16 -4.46 -8.05
C ASN A 228 -0.51 -3.41 -7.11
N PRO A 229 0.66 -3.68 -6.50
CA PRO A 229 1.29 -2.77 -5.54
C PRO A 229 1.56 -1.38 -6.09
N SER A 230 2.00 -1.26 -7.34
CA SER A 230 2.30 0.03 -7.97
C SER A 230 1.04 0.86 -8.23
N PHE A 231 -0.06 0.22 -8.67
CA PHE A 231 -1.33 0.92 -8.87
C PHE A 231 -1.98 1.30 -7.54
N TRP A 232 -1.95 0.41 -6.55
CA TRP A 232 -2.45 0.68 -5.20
C TRP A 232 -1.66 1.79 -4.50
N GLY A 233 -0.33 1.71 -4.54
CA GLY A 233 0.57 2.72 -4.00
C GLY A 233 0.42 4.07 -4.68
N PHE A 234 -0.01 4.13 -5.94
CA PHE A 234 -0.40 5.39 -6.58
C PHE A 234 -1.72 5.95 -6.00
N LEU A 235 -2.75 5.11 -5.83
CA LEU A 235 -4.11 5.54 -5.46
C LEU A 235 -4.34 5.76 -3.96
N SER A 236 -3.55 5.13 -3.08
CA SER A 236 -3.85 5.05 -1.65
C SER A 236 -2.61 5.18 -0.76
N ASN A 237 -2.82 5.61 0.49
CA ASN A 237 -1.84 5.51 1.58
C ASN A 237 -2.24 4.44 2.60
N ILE A 238 -3.36 3.74 2.37
CA ILE A 238 -3.86 2.68 3.24
C ILE A 238 -3.09 1.41 2.91
N ASP A 239 -2.62 0.72 3.95
CA ASP A 239 -2.02 -0.60 3.81
C ASP A 239 -3.00 -1.58 3.17
N GLY A 240 -2.55 -2.34 2.19
CA GLY A 240 -3.37 -3.29 1.44
C GLY A 240 -4.05 -4.32 2.34
N ASP A 241 -3.42 -4.71 3.44
CA ASP A 241 -3.95 -5.69 4.40
C ASP A 241 -5.15 -5.14 5.19
N GLN A 242 -5.27 -3.82 5.30
CA GLN A 242 -6.39 -3.16 5.98
C GLN A 242 -7.65 -3.09 5.09
N MET A 243 -7.55 -3.43 3.80
CA MET A 243 -8.67 -3.37 2.86
C MET A 243 -8.77 -4.62 1.99
N PRO A 244 -9.44 -5.69 2.48
CA PRO A 244 -9.52 -6.98 1.80
C PRO A 244 -10.20 -6.94 0.43
N THR A 245 -11.13 -5.99 0.21
CA THR A 245 -11.82 -5.75 -1.06
C THR A 245 -11.52 -4.34 -1.55
N ARG A 246 -10.56 -4.22 -2.47
CA ARG A 246 -10.02 -2.92 -2.87
C ARG A 246 -10.98 -2.12 -3.76
N ILE A 247 -11.92 -2.78 -4.42
CA ILE A 247 -12.99 -2.10 -5.18
C ILE A 247 -13.86 -1.18 -4.31
N ASP A 248 -13.88 -1.35 -2.99
CA ASP A 248 -14.51 -0.39 -2.08
C ASP A 248 -13.98 1.03 -2.26
N LEU A 249 -12.71 1.21 -2.68
CA LEU A 249 -12.16 2.53 -3.02
C LEU A 249 -13.01 3.23 -4.09
N ILE A 250 -13.35 2.50 -5.15
CA ILE A 250 -14.08 3.01 -6.31
C ILE A 250 -15.53 3.31 -5.93
N LEU A 251 -16.17 2.36 -5.23
CA LEU A 251 -17.55 2.52 -4.79
C LEU A 251 -17.68 3.72 -3.85
N ASP A 252 -16.74 3.87 -2.93
CA ASP A 252 -16.73 4.99 -2.01
C ASP A 252 -16.59 6.32 -2.75
N LEU A 253 -15.75 6.43 -3.80
CA LEU A 253 -15.60 7.68 -4.58
C LEU A 253 -16.93 8.21 -5.12
N MET A 254 -17.89 7.34 -5.40
CA MET A 254 -19.21 7.70 -5.95
C MET A 254 -20.22 8.18 -4.89
N VAL A 255 -19.94 7.99 -3.59
CA VAL A 255 -20.87 8.32 -2.50
C VAL A 255 -20.60 9.72 -1.95
N ASP A 256 -21.61 10.59 -1.93
CA ASP A 256 -21.51 11.90 -1.29
C ASP A 256 -21.33 11.78 0.23
N LYS A 257 -20.25 12.37 0.77
CA LYS A 257 -19.95 12.38 2.22
C LYS A 257 -20.66 13.53 2.97
N SER A 258 -21.68 14.15 2.40
CA SER A 258 -22.46 15.22 3.04
C SER A 258 -23.47 14.64 4.05
N GLY A 259 -22.99 14.28 5.24
CA GLY A 259 -23.85 13.86 6.35
C GLY A 259 -23.08 13.19 7.48
N ASN A 260 -23.49 13.47 8.71
CA ASN A 260 -22.91 13.01 9.97
C ASN A 260 -23.28 11.53 10.23
N ASP A 261 -22.86 10.61 9.36
CA ASP A 261 -23.40 9.24 9.36
C ASP A 261 -22.34 8.17 9.61
N ARG A 262 -22.42 7.57 10.80
CA ARG A 262 -21.68 6.38 11.24
C ARG A 262 -22.28 5.07 10.71
N GLU A 263 -23.02 5.10 9.60
CA GLU A 263 -23.71 3.91 9.08
C GLU A 263 -22.76 2.98 8.32
N LYS A 264 -22.56 1.79 8.88
CA LYS A 264 -21.67 0.72 8.42
C LYS A 264 -21.84 0.28 6.95
N TYR A 265 -22.99 0.58 6.33
CA TYR A 265 -23.35 0.16 4.96
C TYR A 265 -23.81 1.33 4.06
N ARG A 266 -23.31 2.55 4.33
CA ARG A 266 -23.68 3.76 3.57
C ARG A 266 -23.56 3.57 2.06
N THR A 267 -22.43 3.01 1.62
CA THR A 267 -22.14 2.80 0.20
C THR A 267 -23.17 1.88 -0.46
N PHE A 268 -23.55 0.78 0.20
CA PHE A 268 -24.65 -0.08 -0.27
C PHE A 268 -25.98 0.67 -0.40
N PHE A 269 -26.42 1.39 0.65
CA PHE A 269 -27.69 2.13 0.62
C PHE A 269 -27.70 3.27 -0.40
N TYR A 270 -26.55 3.84 -0.73
CA TYR A 270 -26.44 4.78 -1.84
C TYR A 270 -26.79 4.10 -3.17
N PHE A 271 -26.15 2.96 -3.50
CA PHE A 271 -26.41 2.26 -4.75
C PHE A 271 -27.83 1.69 -4.83
N ASP A 272 -28.35 1.10 -3.75
CA ASP A 272 -29.74 0.60 -3.69
C ASP A 272 -30.77 1.72 -3.98
N ARG A 273 -30.58 2.91 -3.40
CA ARG A 273 -31.44 4.08 -3.68
C ARG A 273 -31.32 4.55 -5.13
N GLN A 274 -30.11 4.59 -5.68
CA GLN A 274 -29.90 5.00 -7.07
C GLN A 274 -30.55 4.04 -8.06
N ILE A 275 -30.43 2.72 -7.82
CA ILE A 275 -31.06 1.69 -8.65
C ILE A 275 -32.59 1.81 -8.59
N LYS A 276 -33.16 2.00 -7.39
CA LYS A 276 -34.60 2.22 -7.21
C LYS A 276 -35.09 3.46 -7.95
N SER A 277 -34.40 4.59 -7.77
CA SER A 277 -34.74 5.85 -8.45
C SER A 277 -34.69 5.72 -9.97
N LEU A 278 -33.64 5.10 -10.53
CA LEU A 278 -33.55 4.84 -11.97
C LEU A 278 -34.64 3.89 -12.47
N SER A 279 -35.05 2.92 -11.65
CA SER A 279 -36.15 2.00 -11.98
C SER A 279 -37.52 2.68 -12.08
N GLU A 280 -37.68 3.88 -11.51
CA GLU A 280 -38.89 4.70 -11.60
C GLU A 280 -38.90 5.59 -12.87
N THR A 281 -37.80 5.63 -13.63
CA THR A 281 -37.65 6.41 -14.87
C THR A 281 -37.82 5.56 -16.13
N THR A 282 -37.75 6.16 -17.32
CA THR A 282 -37.75 5.45 -18.62
C THR A 282 -36.44 4.69 -18.93
N THR A 283 -35.55 4.50 -17.95
CA THR A 283 -34.27 3.81 -18.14
C THR A 283 -34.51 2.31 -18.38
N GLU A 284 -34.10 1.79 -19.54
CA GLU A 284 -34.32 0.37 -19.90
C GLU A 284 -33.64 -0.61 -18.93
N ASN A 285 -32.40 -0.32 -18.51
CA ASN A 285 -31.67 -1.14 -17.55
C ASN A 285 -30.90 -0.29 -16.51
N PRO A 286 -31.55 0.05 -15.38
CA PRO A 286 -30.95 0.78 -14.27
C PRO A 286 -29.64 0.19 -13.73
N LEU A 287 -29.51 -1.14 -13.74
CA LEU A 287 -28.33 -1.81 -13.18
C LEU A 287 -27.14 -1.69 -14.12
N LEU A 288 -27.31 -1.90 -15.42
CA LEU A 288 -26.22 -1.65 -16.38
C LEU A 288 -25.77 -0.20 -16.38
N GLU A 289 -26.69 0.75 -16.21
CA GLU A 289 -26.37 2.17 -16.10
C GLU A 289 -25.48 2.45 -14.88
N ILE A 290 -25.83 1.92 -13.70
CA ILE A 290 -25.00 2.07 -12.50
C ILE A 290 -23.65 1.35 -12.65
N TRP A 291 -23.64 0.15 -13.22
CA TRP A 291 -22.39 -0.59 -13.46
C TRP A 291 -21.45 0.17 -14.40
N SER A 292 -22.00 0.72 -15.49
CA SER A 292 -21.26 1.57 -16.43
C SER A 292 -20.59 2.74 -15.72
N ARG A 293 -21.26 3.37 -14.76
CA ARG A 293 -20.70 4.46 -13.94
C ARG A 293 -19.55 3.98 -13.05
N ILE A 294 -19.71 2.83 -12.37
CA ILE A 294 -18.64 2.21 -11.55
C ILE A 294 -17.41 1.90 -12.43
N TYR A 295 -17.64 1.27 -13.59
CA TYR A 295 -16.59 0.94 -14.53
C TYR A 295 -15.90 2.18 -15.10
N HIS A 296 -16.64 3.25 -15.37
CA HIS A 296 -16.07 4.52 -15.83
C HIS A 296 -15.15 5.17 -14.79
N VAL A 297 -15.48 5.08 -13.49
CA VAL A 297 -14.58 5.53 -12.42
C VAL A 297 -13.29 4.73 -12.46
N PHE A 298 -13.37 3.39 -12.58
CA PHE A 298 -12.18 2.55 -12.72
C PHE A 298 -11.30 2.95 -13.91
N LEU A 299 -11.91 3.11 -15.10
CA LEU A 299 -11.20 3.53 -16.30
C LEU A 299 -10.54 4.90 -16.14
N THR A 300 -11.19 5.83 -15.44
CA THR A 300 -10.60 7.14 -15.09
C THR A 300 -9.33 6.97 -14.24
N LEU A 301 -9.38 6.13 -13.20
CA LEU A 301 -8.22 5.88 -12.35
C LEU A 301 -7.07 5.21 -13.12
N ARG A 302 -7.40 4.31 -14.07
CA ARG A 302 -6.41 3.72 -14.99
C ARG A 302 -5.82 4.74 -15.94
N GLU A 303 -6.62 5.66 -16.47
CA GLU A 303 -6.13 6.76 -17.30
C GLU A 303 -5.15 7.63 -16.52
N TRP A 304 -5.47 7.97 -15.28
CA TRP A 304 -4.56 8.73 -14.42
C TRP A 304 -3.26 7.99 -14.13
N TYR A 305 -3.33 6.68 -13.91
CA TYR A 305 -2.14 5.87 -13.68
C TYR A 305 -1.29 5.70 -14.95
N THR A 306 -1.90 5.63 -16.14
CA THR A 306 -1.18 5.43 -17.40
C THR A 306 -0.62 6.73 -17.97
N ASN A 307 -1.30 7.86 -17.77
CA ASN A 307 -0.80 9.17 -18.15
C ASN A 307 0.36 9.60 -17.24
N HIS A 308 1.49 9.97 -17.84
CA HIS A 308 2.73 10.28 -17.14
C HIS A 308 2.62 11.48 -16.18
N ASP A 309 1.99 12.57 -16.61
CA ASP A 309 1.85 13.77 -15.77
C ASP A 309 0.83 13.58 -14.66
N PHE A 310 -0.31 12.95 -14.97
CA PHE A 310 -1.30 12.59 -13.96
C PHE A 310 -0.71 11.65 -12.91
N TYR A 311 0.03 10.63 -13.32
CA TYR A 311 0.66 9.67 -12.41
C TYR A 311 1.52 10.37 -11.35
N HIS A 312 2.41 11.26 -11.78
CA HIS A 312 3.32 11.93 -10.86
C HIS A 312 2.62 12.97 -9.99
N LYS A 313 1.79 13.84 -10.58
CA LYS A 313 1.12 14.93 -9.85
C LYS A 313 0.08 14.41 -8.86
N ILE A 314 -0.77 13.47 -9.28
CA ILE A 314 -1.79 12.85 -8.41
C ILE A 314 -1.12 11.98 -7.36
N GLY A 315 -0.11 11.18 -7.73
CA GLY A 315 0.60 10.33 -6.81
C GLY A 315 1.32 11.13 -5.71
N TYR A 316 1.91 12.28 -6.04
CA TYR A 316 2.46 13.21 -5.06
C TYR A 316 1.39 13.72 -4.09
N LEU A 317 0.27 14.24 -4.61
CA LEU A 317 -0.82 14.79 -3.80
C LEU A 317 -1.37 13.72 -2.83
N ILE A 318 -1.59 12.50 -3.30
CA ILE A 318 -2.04 11.39 -2.45
C ILE A 318 -0.97 11.08 -1.40
N THR A 319 0.30 11.00 -1.79
CA THR A 319 1.42 10.69 -0.86
C THR A 319 1.50 11.69 0.29
N ILE A 320 1.28 12.98 0.05
CA ILE A 320 1.29 14.00 1.11
C ILE A 320 -0.04 14.09 1.90
N GLY A 321 -0.99 13.22 1.61
CA GLY A 321 -2.24 13.06 2.37
C GLY A 321 -3.47 13.76 1.77
N VAL A 322 -3.43 14.24 0.52
CA VAL A 322 -4.64 14.73 -0.15
C VAL A 322 -5.56 13.56 -0.46
N PRO A 323 -6.83 13.57 0.01
CA PRO A 323 -7.74 12.46 -0.25
C PRO A 323 -8.01 12.30 -1.75
N LEU A 324 -7.93 11.07 -2.27
CA LEU A 324 -8.23 10.74 -3.67
C LEU A 324 -9.58 11.32 -4.13
N ARG A 325 -10.59 11.29 -3.24
CA ARG A 325 -11.91 11.88 -3.50
C ARG A 325 -11.84 13.36 -3.85
N LYS A 326 -11.00 14.15 -3.15
CA LYS A 326 -10.88 15.59 -3.42
C LYS A 326 -10.41 15.82 -4.86
N ILE A 327 -9.45 15.02 -5.31
CA ILE A 327 -8.91 15.07 -6.68
C ILE A 327 -9.98 14.62 -7.69
N TYR A 328 -10.71 13.54 -7.37
CA TYR A 328 -11.81 13.03 -8.21
C TYR A 328 -12.97 14.02 -8.35
N THR A 329 -13.34 14.74 -7.29
CA THR A 329 -14.35 15.80 -7.36
C THR A 329 -13.91 16.93 -8.28
N VAL A 330 -12.63 17.34 -8.23
CA VAL A 330 -12.10 18.34 -9.16
C VAL A 330 -12.19 17.85 -10.60
N TRP A 331 -11.81 16.59 -10.87
CA TRP A 331 -11.92 15.98 -12.19
C TRP A 331 -13.36 16.00 -12.72
N GLN A 332 -14.35 15.68 -11.89
CA GLN A 332 -15.75 15.60 -12.31
C GLN A 332 -16.42 16.95 -12.62
N ASN A 333 -15.81 18.07 -12.23
CA ASN A 333 -16.36 19.43 -12.39
C ASN A 333 -17.81 19.60 -11.86
N ASP A 334 -18.39 20.79 -12.05
CA ASP A 334 -19.81 21.01 -11.84
C ASP A 334 -20.64 20.18 -12.83
N GLY A 335 -21.48 19.28 -12.31
CA GLY A 335 -22.40 18.47 -13.11
C GLY A 335 -21.89 17.08 -13.54
N ASN A 336 -20.86 16.53 -12.88
CA ASN A 336 -20.32 15.18 -13.13
C ASN A 336 -19.75 14.97 -14.55
N THR A 337 -19.25 16.03 -15.19
CA THR A 337 -18.59 15.97 -16.50
C THR A 337 -17.08 16.15 -16.34
N PRO A 338 -16.26 15.18 -16.79
CA PRO A 338 -14.80 15.29 -16.72
C PRO A 338 -14.26 16.62 -17.27
N LEU A 339 -13.37 17.26 -16.53
CA LEU A 339 -12.59 18.40 -17.01
C LEU A 339 -11.77 18.02 -18.24
N ALA A 340 -11.54 18.99 -19.12
CA ALA A 340 -10.52 18.86 -20.15
C ALA A 340 -9.15 18.61 -19.50
N LYS A 341 -8.31 17.78 -20.13
CA LYS A 341 -7.07 17.27 -19.51
C LYS A 341 -6.08 18.38 -19.13
N ASP A 342 -5.97 19.39 -19.98
CA ASP A 342 -5.14 20.58 -19.78
C ASP A 342 -5.63 21.46 -18.62
N ILE A 343 -6.95 21.61 -18.48
CA ILE A 343 -7.56 22.30 -17.34
C ILE A 343 -7.32 21.50 -16.06
N PHE A 344 -7.50 20.18 -16.11
CA PHE A 344 -7.27 19.33 -14.94
C PHE A 344 -5.79 19.34 -14.51
N LEU A 345 -4.84 19.32 -15.44
CA LEU A 345 -3.41 19.50 -15.12
C LEU A 345 -3.17 20.83 -14.39
N SER A 346 -3.80 21.91 -14.85
CA SER A 346 -3.67 23.23 -14.23
C SER A 346 -4.23 23.25 -12.79
N GLU A 347 -5.36 22.54 -12.55
CA GLU A 347 -5.91 22.38 -11.19
C GLU A 347 -5.01 21.52 -10.30
N LEU A 348 -4.39 20.46 -10.84
CA LEU A 348 -3.39 19.68 -10.10
C LEU A 348 -2.19 20.55 -9.71
N ASP A 349 -1.70 21.39 -10.62
CA ASP A 349 -0.59 22.32 -10.35
C ASP A 349 -0.94 23.31 -9.25
N LYS A 350 -2.17 23.83 -9.26
CA LYS A 350 -2.70 24.69 -8.20
C LYS A 350 -2.79 23.95 -6.86
N MET A 351 -3.30 22.71 -6.84
CA MET A 351 -3.34 21.89 -5.62
C MET A 351 -1.93 21.61 -5.07
N ILE A 352 -0.94 21.38 -5.95
CA ILE A 352 0.46 21.22 -5.57
C ILE A 352 0.99 22.53 -4.97
N SER A 353 0.77 23.67 -5.64
CA SER A 353 1.17 25.00 -5.17
C SER A 353 0.58 25.33 -3.80
N GLU A 354 -0.70 25.05 -3.58
CA GLU A 354 -1.38 25.21 -2.29
C GLU A 354 -0.77 24.30 -1.21
N SER A 355 -0.40 23.07 -1.57
CA SER A 355 0.16 22.09 -0.63
C SER A 355 1.53 22.47 -0.09
N ILE A 356 2.39 23.06 -0.94
CA ILE A 356 3.72 23.51 -0.54
C ILE A 356 3.70 24.95 -0.02
N SER A 357 2.82 25.81 -0.53
CA SER A 357 2.56 27.17 -0.05
C SER A 357 3.85 28.02 0.02
N ILE A 358 4.61 28.07 -1.07
CA ILE A 358 5.85 28.84 -1.22
C ILE A 358 5.61 29.99 -2.20
N LYS A 359 6.00 31.21 -1.83
CA LYS A 359 5.85 32.40 -2.66
C LYS A 359 6.94 32.55 -3.70
N ASP A 360 8.19 32.37 -3.28
CA ASP A 360 9.37 32.65 -4.09
C ASP A 360 10.58 31.82 -3.63
N LYS A 361 11.69 32.01 -4.33
CA LYS A 361 12.98 31.37 -4.06
C LYS A 361 13.52 31.72 -2.69
N GLU A 362 13.33 32.95 -2.19
CA GLU A 362 13.83 33.36 -0.88
C GLU A 362 13.11 32.60 0.23
N GLU A 363 11.77 32.49 0.15
CA GLU A 363 10.99 31.70 1.10
C GLU A 363 11.39 30.21 1.05
N LEU A 364 11.58 29.66 -0.15
CA LEU A 364 12.03 28.27 -0.33
C LEU A 364 13.36 28.00 0.38
N LEU A 365 14.36 28.84 0.15
CA LEU A 365 15.70 28.67 0.71
C LEU A 365 15.76 28.99 2.21
N SER A 366 14.79 29.76 2.72
CA SER A 366 14.65 30.03 4.16
C SER A 366 14.10 28.86 4.98
N LEU A 367 13.56 27.81 4.32
CA LEU A 367 12.98 26.67 5.03
C LEU A 367 14.03 25.97 5.88
N SER A 368 13.69 25.76 7.16
CA SER A 368 14.56 25.10 8.13
C SER A 368 13.89 23.97 8.90
N TYR A 369 14.71 23.00 9.32
CA TYR A 369 14.28 21.82 10.08
C TYR A 369 13.47 22.21 11.34
N ASP A 370 13.94 23.22 12.07
CA ASP A 370 13.41 23.58 13.40
C ASP A 370 12.04 24.26 13.33
N THR A 371 11.70 24.89 12.21
CA THR A 371 10.50 25.73 12.10
C THR A 371 9.41 25.11 11.23
N ARG A 372 9.76 24.35 10.18
CA ARG A 372 8.82 23.93 9.13
C ARG A 372 9.09 22.51 8.59
N LYS A 373 9.35 21.54 9.49
CA LYS A 373 9.63 20.13 9.14
C LYS A 373 8.63 19.50 8.16
N ASP A 374 7.32 19.64 8.37
CA ASP A 374 6.29 19.10 7.47
C ASP A 374 6.36 19.71 6.06
N LYS A 375 6.57 21.04 5.99
CA LYS A 375 6.71 21.76 4.72
C LYS A 375 7.97 21.32 3.96
N LEU A 376 9.08 21.12 4.67
CA LEU A 376 10.32 20.57 4.11
C LEU A 376 10.12 19.17 3.52
N GLN A 377 9.43 18.29 4.24
CA GLN A 377 9.15 16.94 3.75
C GLN A 377 8.31 16.99 2.46
N LYS A 378 7.24 17.79 2.41
CA LYS A 378 6.43 17.99 1.20
C LYS A 378 7.26 18.49 0.02
N VAL A 379 8.07 19.52 0.22
CA VAL A 379 8.92 20.09 -0.83
C VAL A 379 9.96 19.08 -1.33
N LEU A 380 10.62 18.34 -0.42
CA LEU A 380 11.61 17.34 -0.82
C LEU A 380 10.96 16.14 -1.50
N THR A 381 9.76 15.72 -1.09
CA THR A 381 9.00 14.68 -1.79
C THR A 381 8.62 15.15 -3.19
N LEU A 382 8.11 16.39 -3.34
CA LEU A 382 7.80 16.97 -4.64
C LEU A 382 9.04 17.04 -5.53
N PHE A 383 10.18 17.45 -4.98
CA PHE A 383 11.43 17.53 -5.71
C PHE A 383 11.86 16.17 -6.28
N ASN A 384 11.73 15.09 -5.49
CA ASN A 384 12.02 13.74 -5.97
C ASN A 384 11.03 13.29 -7.07
N VAL A 385 9.74 13.55 -6.89
CA VAL A 385 8.70 13.19 -7.87
C VAL A 385 8.90 13.94 -9.19
N GLU A 386 9.13 15.25 -9.15
CA GLU A 386 9.35 16.08 -10.35
C GLU A 386 10.66 15.75 -11.04
N THR A 387 11.69 15.39 -10.28
CA THR A 387 12.96 14.93 -10.87
C THR A 387 12.75 13.66 -11.69
N GLU A 388 12.11 12.63 -11.14
CA GLU A 388 11.79 11.42 -11.92
C GLU A 388 10.84 11.71 -13.09
N ARG A 389 9.82 12.57 -12.89
CA ARG A 389 8.86 12.94 -13.94
C ARG A 389 9.56 13.57 -15.16
N LEU A 390 10.60 14.37 -14.94
CA LEU A 390 11.28 15.10 -16.00
C LEU A 390 12.49 14.35 -16.57
N MET A 391 12.89 13.22 -15.98
CA MET A 391 14.02 12.42 -16.44
C MET A 391 13.64 11.46 -17.58
N ASP A 392 14.65 11.05 -18.35
CA ASP A 392 14.55 10.05 -19.43
C ASP A 392 13.44 10.37 -20.44
N ASP A 393 13.39 11.62 -20.90
CA ASP A 393 12.35 12.15 -21.79
C ASP A 393 10.92 11.90 -21.28
N GLY A 394 10.72 11.91 -19.95
CA GLY A 394 9.42 11.66 -19.33
C GLY A 394 8.98 10.20 -19.38
N LYS A 395 9.92 9.24 -19.37
CA LYS A 395 9.61 7.81 -19.34
C LYS A 395 9.76 7.17 -17.97
N ARG A 396 10.52 7.78 -17.06
CA ARG A 396 10.68 7.26 -15.71
C ARG A 396 9.43 7.45 -14.86
N ARG A 397 9.21 6.55 -13.92
CA ARG A 397 8.09 6.62 -12.99
C ARG A 397 8.60 6.60 -11.56
N PHE A 398 8.13 7.57 -10.77
CA PHE A 398 8.38 7.57 -9.33
C PHE A 398 7.68 6.38 -8.65
N PRO A 399 8.39 5.48 -7.96
CA PRO A 399 7.79 4.27 -7.38
C PRO A 399 7.06 4.57 -6.06
N PHE A 400 5.81 5.05 -6.15
CA PHE A 400 5.01 5.43 -4.98
C PHE A 400 4.80 4.30 -3.96
N ASP A 401 4.68 3.06 -4.43
CA ASP A 401 4.60 1.85 -3.60
C ASP A 401 5.81 1.73 -2.68
N LYS A 402 7.02 1.69 -3.26
CA LYS A 402 8.28 1.59 -2.50
C LYS A 402 8.51 2.80 -1.60
N HIS A 403 8.06 3.98 -2.04
CA HIS A 403 8.17 5.17 -1.22
C HIS A 403 7.28 5.10 0.03
N LYS A 404 6.08 4.53 -0.08
CA LYS A 404 5.12 4.43 1.04
C LYS A 404 5.41 3.28 1.99
N ASP A 405 6.17 2.26 1.56
CA ASP A 405 6.68 1.20 2.43
C ASP A 405 7.73 1.69 3.44
N SER A 406 8.26 2.91 3.27
CA SER A 406 9.32 3.49 4.10
C SER A 406 8.79 4.56 5.05
N ILE A 407 9.44 4.72 6.21
CA ILE A 407 9.12 5.81 7.15
C ILE A 407 10.15 6.90 6.95
N TRP A 408 9.75 8.05 6.41
CA TRP A 408 10.68 9.11 6.04
C TRP A 408 11.08 10.02 7.20
N SER A 409 12.38 10.30 7.26
CA SER A 409 12.98 11.33 8.10
C SER A 409 13.85 12.27 7.26
N LEU A 410 14.17 13.43 7.83
CA LEU A 410 15.11 14.36 7.23
C LEU A 410 16.51 14.00 7.73
N GLU A 411 17.43 13.84 6.79
CA GLU A 411 18.85 13.64 7.05
C GLU A 411 19.62 14.91 6.71
N HIS A 412 20.51 15.32 7.61
CA HIS A 412 21.44 16.42 7.39
C HIS A 412 22.58 15.94 6.51
N ILE A 413 22.82 16.57 5.36
CA ILE A 413 23.84 16.09 4.41
C ILE A 413 25.24 16.27 5.02
N HIS A 414 25.54 17.47 5.51
CA HIS A 414 26.69 17.78 6.33
C HIS A 414 26.40 17.55 7.82
N ALA A 415 27.40 17.06 8.56
CA ALA A 415 27.28 16.77 9.99
C ALA A 415 26.95 18.03 10.80
N GLN A 416 26.14 17.89 11.84
CA GLN A 416 25.88 18.95 12.82
C GLN A 416 26.88 18.88 13.98
N ASN A 417 26.93 19.95 14.78
CA ASN A 417 27.42 19.90 16.16
C ASN A 417 26.62 18.82 16.90
N ALA A 418 27.18 17.62 16.97
CA ALA A 418 26.48 16.39 17.27
C ALA A 418 25.84 16.41 18.66
N GLU A 419 24.58 16.00 18.76
CA GLU A 419 24.13 15.37 19.99
C GLU A 419 25.06 14.17 20.26
N SER A 420 25.69 14.15 21.44
CA SER A 420 26.68 13.14 21.77
C SER A 420 26.08 11.73 21.64
N LEU A 421 26.75 10.85 20.88
CA LEU A 421 26.34 9.45 20.76
C LEU A 421 26.26 8.82 22.16
N LYS A 422 25.09 8.27 22.51
CA LYS A 422 24.82 7.79 23.88
C LYS A 422 25.35 6.38 24.13
N LYS A 423 25.35 5.51 23.12
CA LYS A 423 25.71 4.09 23.26
C LYS A 423 27.15 3.85 22.83
N ASN A 424 27.88 3.06 23.61
CA ASN A 424 29.27 2.66 23.30
C ASN A 424 29.40 1.95 21.95
N LYS A 425 28.40 1.13 21.58
CA LYS A 425 28.36 0.46 20.27
C LYS A 425 28.32 1.45 19.10
N ASP A 426 27.56 2.54 19.25
CA ASP A 426 27.42 3.56 18.20
C ASP A 426 28.73 4.36 18.08
N ILE A 427 29.37 4.68 19.21
CA ILE A 427 30.69 5.31 19.26
C ILE A 427 31.75 4.43 18.58
N LEU A 428 31.81 3.14 18.91
CA LEU A 428 32.73 2.19 18.28
C LEU A 428 32.57 2.17 16.75
N THR A 429 31.32 1.98 16.29
CA THR A 429 30.99 1.94 14.86
C THR A 429 31.39 3.25 14.16
N TRP A 430 31.20 4.38 14.84
CA TRP A 430 31.63 5.69 14.33
C TRP A 430 33.15 5.77 14.22
N LEU A 431 33.91 5.43 15.27
CA LEU A 431 35.38 5.49 15.25
C LEU A 431 35.97 4.59 14.17
N GLU A 432 35.52 3.34 14.07
CA GLU A 432 35.99 2.39 13.06
C GLU A 432 35.78 2.90 11.64
N SER A 433 34.57 3.43 11.34
CA SER A 433 34.27 3.95 10.01
C SER A 433 35.10 5.18 9.64
N HIS A 434 35.40 6.07 10.60
CA HIS A 434 36.20 7.26 10.34
C HIS A 434 37.72 6.96 10.31
N ILE A 435 38.21 5.96 11.06
CA ILE A 435 39.60 5.47 10.94
C ILE A 435 39.83 4.88 9.55
N ALA A 436 38.93 4.01 9.08
CA ALA A 436 39.04 3.40 7.75
C ALA A 436 39.15 4.47 6.65
N LEU A 437 38.41 5.56 6.80
CA LEU A 437 38.43 6.71 5.91
C LEU A 437 39.74 7.50 6.00
N LEU A 438 40.20 7.86 7.21
CA LEU A 438 41.47 8.57 7.43
C LEU A 438 42.69 7.78 6.96
N LYS A 439 42.63 6.45 6.97
CA LYS A 439 43.68 5.55 6.48
C LYS A 439 43.61 5.26 4.97
N SER A 440 42.53 5.64 4.29
CA SER A 440 42.34 5.35 2.86
C SER A 440 43.36 6.12 2.00
N SER A 441 43.72 5.56 0.85
CA SER A 441 44.63 6.20 -0.13
C SER A 441 44.13 7.54 -0.67
N GLU A 442 42.84 7.82 -0.51
CA GLU A 442 42.19 9.10 -0.83
C GLU A 442 42.34 10.16 0.28
N GLY A 443 42.69 9.73 1.51
CA GLY A 443 42.97 10.61 2.66
C GLY A 443 44.30 11.38 2.56
N SER A 444 45.12 11.14 1.53
CA SER A 444 46.42 11.81 1.34
C SER A 444 46.35 13.32 1.07
N ILE A 445 45.13 13.87 0.92
CA ILE A 445 44.85 15.30 0.73
C ILE A 445 44.87 16.05 2.06
N PHE A 446 44.55 15.37 3.16
CA PHE A 446 44.65 15.92 4.51
C PHE A 446 46.01 15.52 5.06
N GLU A 447 46.75 16.45 5.68
CA GLU A 447 47.98 16.10 6.40
C GLU A 447 47.63 14.96 7.35
N VAL A 448 48.24 13.78 7.15
CA VAL A 448 47.90 12.56 7.88
C VAL A 448 48.06 12.85 9.38
N ASN A 449 46.93 13.03 10.06
CA ASN A 449 46.92 13.27 11.48
C ASN A 449 47.05 11.91 12.20
N ASN A 450 48.25 11.32 12.12
CA ASN A 450 48.58 10.06 12.77
C ASN A 450 48.26 10.11 14.28
N GLU A 451 48.40 11.29 14.90
CA GLU A 451 48.04 11.53 16.30
C GLU A 451 46.53 11.37 16.54
N LEU A 452 45.67 11.89 15.66
CA LEU A 452 44.22 11.71 15.77
C LEU A 452 43.81 10.25 15.57
N ILE A 453 44.41 9.54 14.61
CA ILE A 453 44.15 8.11 14.40
C ILE A 453 44.53 7.32 15.65
N GLU A 454 45.69 7.60 16.25
CA GLU A 454 46.13 6.98 17.49
C GLU A 454 45.17 7.26 18.66
N LYS A 455 44.70 8.51 18.82
CA LYS A 455 43.66 8.87 19.80
C LYS A 455 42.38 8.04 19.61
N MET A 456 41.96 7.82 18.36
CA MET A 456 40.77 7.02 18.03
C MET A 456 40.96 5.54 18.35
N GLU A 457 42.11 4.95 17.99
CA GLU A 457 42.43 3.54 18.26
C GLU A 457 42.51 3.24 19.76
N ILE A 458 43.15 4.12 20.53
CA ILE A 458 43.18 4.03 22.00
C ILE A 458 41.76 4.00 22.57
N LEU A 459 40.87 4.83 22.03
CA LEU A 459 39.49 4.89 22.52
C LEU A 459 38.70 3.62 22.16
N ILE A 460 38.95 3.01 20.99
CA ILE A 460 38.38 1.71 20.60
C ILE A 460 38.84 0.60 21.55
N GLU A 461 40.15 0.49 21.83
CA GLU A 461 40.68 -0.52 22.76
C GLU A 461 40.06 -0.39 24.15
N GLN A 462 39.89 0.84 24.61
CA GLN A 462 39.26 1.13 25.91
C GLN A 462 37.78 0.75 25.91
N LEU A 463 37.04 1.02 24.84
CA LEU A 463 35.63 0.64 24.68
C LEU A 463 35.42 -0.88 24.62
N HIS A 464 36.41 -1.63 24.14
CA HIS A 464 36.42 -3.10 24.18
C HIS A 464 36.86 -3.66 25.54
N SER A 465 37.63 -2.91 26.31
CA SER A 465 38.00 -3.29 27.67
C SER A 465 36.87 -2.96 28.65
N ASP A 466 36.54 -3.86 29.58
CA ASP A 466 35.55 -3.59 30.65
C ASP A 466 36.01 -2.52 31.68
N LYS A 467 37.11 -1.80 31.39
CA LYS A 467 37.66 -0.73 32.22
C LYS A 467 37.26 0.62 31.63
N ASP A 468 36.01 1.05 31.84
CA ASP A 468 35.56 2.42 31.48
C ASP A 468 36.23 3.44 32.44
N PRO A 469 37.12 4.34 31.97
CA PRO A 469 37.77 5.34 32.81
C PRO A 469 36.85 6.51 33.18
N GLY A 470 35.58 6.51 32.77
CA GLY A 470 34.58 7.50 33.18
C GLY A 470 34.54 8.78 32.32
N ASN A 471 35.40 8.90 31.30
CA ASN A 471 35.51 10.10 30.44
C ASN A 471 35.43 9.80 28.93
N VAL A 472 35.01 8.59 28.53
CA VAL A 472 34.95 8.15 27.13
C VAL A 472 34.17 9.13 26.24
N ARG A 473 33.09 9.71 26.75
CA ARG A 473 32.18 10.58 25.96
C ARG A 473 32.78 11.95 25.73
N GLU A 474 33.47 12.52 26.72
CA GLU A 474 34.18 13.78 26.58
C GLU A 474 35.31 13.65 25.56
N ARG A 475 36.11 12.58 25.67
CA ARG A 475 37.18 12.27 24.71
C ARG A 475 36.65 12.00 23.31
N PHE A 476 35.53 11.28 23.20
CA PHE A 476 34.85 11.08 21.92
C PHE A 476 34.40 12.42 21.32
N ASN A 477 33.79 13.30 22.10
CA ASN A 477 33.33 14.60 21.63
C ASN A 477 34.50 15.49 21.15
N GLU A 478 35.67 15.41 21.79
CA GLU A 478 36.90 16.10 21.34
C GLU A 478 37.39 15.54 20.00
N ILE A 479 37.55 14.21 19.92
CA ILE A 479 37.92 13.51 18.67
C ILE A 479 36.95 13.84 17.55
N GLN A 480 35.65 13.82 17.83
CA GLN A 480 34.61 14.10 16.86
C GLN A 480 34.74 15.52 16.30
N LYS A 481 35.00 16.52 17.15
CA LYS A 481 35.27 17.89 16.69
C LYS A 481 36.50 17.96 15.80
N GLU A 482 37.61 17.33 16.20
CA GLU A 482 38.84 17.28 15.40
C GLU A 482 38.57 16.65 14.01
N VAL A 483 37.84 15.54 13.95
CA VAL A 483 37.45 14.89 12.69
C VAL A 483 36.53 15.77 11.84
N ILE A 484 35.49 16.37 12.42
CA ILE A 484 34.56 17.24 11.67
C ILE A 484 35.31 18.41 11.04
N ILE A 485 36.26 19.03 11.75
CA ILE A 485 37.07 20.14 11.23
C ILE A 485 37.88 19.71 10.00
N ILE A 486 38.46 18.50 10.00
CA ILE A 486 39.19 17.95 8.85
C ILE A 486 38.28 17.83 7.62
N PHE A 487 37.04 17.37 7.81
CA PHE A 487 36.07 17.15 6.73
C PHE A 487 35.14 18.34 6.47
N THR A 488 35.50 19.53 6.97
CA THR A 488 34.77 20.78 6.72
C THR A 488 35.62 21.70 5.86
N SER A 489 35.00 22.37 4.88
CA SER A 489 35.72 23.32 4.02
C SER A 489 36.25 24.50 4.86
N LYS A 490 37.41 25.06 4.51
CA LYS A 490 38.00 26.20 5.24
C LYS A 490 37.07 27.40 5.36
N GLU A 491 36.19 27.59 4.38
CA GLU A 491 35.19 28.66 4.35
C GLU A 491 34.04 28.41 5.33
N ASP A 492 33.68 27.14 5.55
CA ASP A 492 32.60 26.73 6.45
C ASP A 492 33.01 26.68 7.92
N VAL A 493 34.30 26.43 8.21
CA VAL A 493 34.85 26.51 9.57
C VAL A 493 34.66 27.91 10.19
N VAL A 494 34.62 28.96 9.37
CA VAL A 494 34.47 30.36 9.83
C VAL A 494 32.99 30.75 10.02
N LYS A 495 32.05 30.04 9.38
CA LYS A 495 30.60 30.34 9.39
C LYS A 495 29.80 29.37 10.28
N GLU A 496 30.38 28.96 11.41
CA GLU A 496 29.71 28.04 12.35
C GLU A 496 28.26 28.52 12.66
N ASN A 497 27.29 27.65 12.37
CA ASN A 497 25.87 27.70 12.74
C ASN A 497 24.84 28.39 11.80
N SER A 498 25.19 29.02 10.67
CA SER A 498 24.13 29.71 9.89
C SER A 498 23.33 28.82 8.91
N TYR A 499 23.86 27.67 8.50
CA TYR A 499 23.25 26.84 7.43
C TYR A 499 22.90 25.40 7.84
N SER A 500 23.20 24.99 9.07
CA SER A 500 23.13 23.58 9.51
C SER A 500 21.73 22.97 9.40
N HIS A 501 20.68 23.80 9.49
CA HIS A 501 19.29 23.37 9.44
C HIS A 501 18.54 23.81 8.18
N GLY A 502 19.21 24.43 7.20
CA GLY A 502 18.58 24.93 5.97
C GLY A 502 18.31 23.85 4.93
N LEU A 503 17.34 24.10 4.03
CA LEU A 503 16.93 23.20 2.95
C LEU A 503 18.10 22.63 2.13
N ALA A 504 19.10 23.47 1.83
CA ALA A 504 20.30 23.09 1.05
C ALA A 504 21.20 22.04 1.75
N ASN A 505 20.92 21.72 3.02
CA ASN A 505 21.61 20.69 3.79
C ASN A 505 20.67 19.53 4.18
N MET A 506 19.53 19.36 3.52
CA MET A 506 18.55 18.32 3.84
C MET A 506 18.34 17.35 2.67
N ALA A 507 18.23 16.07 3.01
CA ALA A 507 17.78 15.02 2.10
C ALA A 507 16.74 14.12 2.80
N LEU A 508 15.91 13.42 2.00
CA LEU A 508 14.99 12.42 2.53
C LEU A 508 15.69 11.08 2.68
N LEU A 509 15.55 10.46 3.85
CA LEU A 509 16.04 9.11 4.08
C LEU A 509 15.13 8.35 5.05
N ASP A 510 15.02 7.04 4.83
CA ASP A 510 14.26 6.16 5.70
C ASP A 510 14.81 6.20 7.13
N VAL A 511 13.94 6.19 8.14
CA VAL A 511 14.30 6.30 9.57
C VAL A 511 15.31 5.24 9.98
N SER A 512 15.16 3.99 9.50
CA SER A 512 16.09 2.91 9.84
C SER A 512 17.49 3.15 9.27
N GLN A 513 17.56 3.74 8.08
CA GLN A 513 18.80 4.10 7.40
C GLN A 513 19.45 5.35 8.00
N ASN A 514 18.63 6.34 8.37
CA ASN A 514 19.05 7.62 8.93
C ASN A 514 19.61 7.50 10.34
N ALA A 515 19.01 6.64 11.18
CA ALA A 515 19.48 6.40 12.54
C ALA A 515 20.95 5.96 12.58
N ALA A 516 21.41 5.22 11.57
CA ALA A 516 22.81 4.85 11.46
C ALA A 516 23.71 6.07 11.16
N LEU A 517 23.26 6.98 10.28
CA LEU A 517 24.06 8.06 9.69
C LEU A 517 24.22 9.29 10.58
N SER A 518 23.27 9.51 11.51
CA SER A 518 23.24 10.66 12.40
C SER A 518 24.63 10.87 13.05
N ASN A 519 25.16 12.09 12.91
CA ASN A 519 26.48 12.53 13.40
C ASN A 519 27.74 12.06 12.64
N SER A 520 27.62 11.39 11.48
CA SER A 520 28.78 11.04 10.65
C SER A 520 29.17 12.17 9.68
N VAL A 521 30.43 12.24 9.25
CA VAL A 521 30.83 13.18 8.18
C VAL A 521 30.24 12.77 6.82
N PHE A 522 30.17 13.72 5.88
CA PHE A 522 29.53 13.52 4.57
C PHE A 522 30.03 12.26 3.85
N ASP A 523 31.33 12.02 3.81
CA ASP A 523 31.89 10.88 3.06
C ASP A 523 31.51 9.51 3.67
N VAL A 524 31.46 9.40 5.00
CA VAL A 524 30.93 8.18 5.66
C VAL A 524 29.47 7.97 5.29
N LYS A 525 28.68 9.06 5.26
CA LYS A 525 27.27 8.98 4.87
C LYS A 525 27.11 8.53 3.42
N ARG A 526 27.91 9.11 2.52
CA ARG A 526 27.97 8.75 1.11
C ARG A 526 28.27 7.26 0.92
N HIS A 527 29.29 6.73 1.57
CA HIS A 527 29.64 5.32 1.46
C HIS A 527 28.51 4.38 1.91
N ARG A 528 27.77 4.76 2.96
CA ARG A 528 26.61 3.98 3.40
C ARG A 528 25.44 4.06 2.43
N VAL A 529 25.15 5.23 1.87
CA VAL A 529 24.13 5.38 0.82
C VAL A 529 24.49 4.55 -0.41
N ILE A 530 25.78 4.50 -0.80
CA ILE A 530 26.27 3.61 -1.85
C ILE A 530 26.02 2.13 -1.50
N ASN A 531 26.26 1.73 -0.25
CA ASN A 531 26.01 0.35 0.17
C ASN A 531 24.52 -0.01 0.17
N TYR A 532 23.64 0.89 0.63
CA TYR A 532 22.20 0.70 0.53
C TYR A 532 21.76 0.52 -0.93
N ASP A 533 22.35 1.28 -1.86
CA ASP A 533 22.08 1.15 -3.29
C ASP A 533 22.55 -0.20 -3.85
N LYS A 534 23.75 -0.65 -3.46
CA LYS A 534 24.29 -1.98 -3.82
C LYS A 534 23.43 -3.14 -3.28
N GLU A 535 22.83 -2.97 -2.11
CA GLU A 535 21.90 -3.93 -1.51
C GLU A 535 20.52 -3.92 -2.19
N GLY A 536 20.28 -3.01 -3.15
CA GLY A 536 18.99 -2.89 -3.84
C GLY A 536 17.90 -2.20 -3.01
N ARG A 537 18.26 -1.50 -1.93
CA ARG A 537 17.30 -0.75 -1.12
C ARG A 537 16.76 0.45 -1.88
N TYR A 538 15.51 0.81 -1.61
CA TYR A 538 14.94 2.03 -2.16
C TYR A 538 15.58 3.27 -1.53
N ILE A 539 16.04 4.19 -2.37
CA ILE A 539 16.60 5.49 -1.98
C ILE A 539 16.04 6.52 -2.97
N PRO A 540 15.45 7.64 -2.50
CA PRO A 540 14.92 8.67 -3.37
C PRO A 540 16.01 9.22 -4.31
N ILE A 541 15.65 9.50 -5.56
CA ILE A 541 16.61 9.87 -6.60
C ILE A 541 17.41 11.12 -6.25
N CYS A 542 16.77 12.13 -5.66
CA CYS A 542 17.45 13.36 -5.29
C CYS A 542 18.42 13.13 -4.14
N THR A 543 18.10 12.22 -3.22
CA THR A 543 19.03 11.79 -2.16
C THR A 543 20.24 11.09 -2.77
N LYS A 544 20.06 10.20 -3.75
CA LYS A 544 21.19 9.61 -4.50
C LYS A 544 22.04 10.70 -5.16
N HIS A 545 21.42 11.63 -5.87
CA HIS A 545 22.11 12.71 -6.58
C HIS A 545 22.93 13.60 -5.63
N VAL A 546 22.42 13.90 -4.43
CA VAL A 546 23.16 14.63 -3.38
C VAL A 546 24.41 13.86 -2.98
N PHE A 547 24.27 12.62 -2.53
CA PHE A 547 25.40 11.85 -2.01
C PHE A 547 26.38 11.44 -3.11
N PHE A 548 25.92 11.32 -4.36
CA PHE A 548 26.76 10.98 -5.51
C PHE A 548 27.32 12.21 -6.23
N LYS A 549 27.01 13.41 -5.75
CA LYS A 549 27.49 14.70 -6.29
C LYS A 549 27.07 14.99 -7.73
N TYR A 550 25.86 14.56 -8.12
CA TYR A 550 25.35 14.77 -9.49
C TYR A 550 24.83 16.19 -9.74
N TYR A 551 24.62 17.00 -8.70
CA TYR A 551 24.23 18.40 -8.85
C TYR A 551 25.43 19.34 -9.07
N THR A 552 26.57 19.02 -8.47
CA THR A 552 27.77 19.87 -8.48
C THR A 552 28.44 19.83 -9.86
N GLN A 553 28.49 20.97 -10.53
CA GLN A 553 28.93 21.04 -11.94
C GLN A 553 30.45 21.03 -12.12
N GLU A 554 31.21 21.66 -11.21
CA GLU A 554 32.65 21.85 -11.35
C GLU A 554 33.43 21.32 -10.14
N GLY A 555 34.37 20.39 -10.40
CA GLY A 555 35.35 19.91 -9.41
C GLY A 555 34.78 19.40 -8.08
N PRO A 556 33.78 18.50 -8.08
CA PRO A 556 33.15 18.05 -6.83
C PRO A 556 34.17 17.33 -5.94
N SER A 557 34.36 17.84 -4.72
CA SER A 557 35.03 17.08 -3.68
C SER A 557 34.10 15.96 -3.20
N LEU A 558 34.57 14.72 -3.25
CA LEU A 558 33.80 13.58 -2.73
C LEU A 558 33.80 13.53 -1.20
N PHE A 559 34.72 14.25 -0.54
CA PHE A 559 34.98 14.14 0.90
C PHE A 559 34.09 15.02 1.77
N PHE A 560 33.64 16.17 1.25
CA PHE A 560 32.87 17.14 2.03
C PHE A 560 31.71 17.72 1.24
N TRP A 561 30.70 18.22 1.96
CA TRP A 561 29.55 18.95 1.42
C TRP A 561 29.76 20.45 1.65
N GLY A 562 30.29 21.13 0.63
CA GLY A 562 30.71 22.53 0.70
C GLY A 562 29.68 23.51 0.12
N GLU A 563 30.07 24.78 0.07
CA GLU A 563 29.18 25.87 -0.37
C GLU A 563 28.74 25.75 -1.83
N THR A 564 29.64 25.34 -2.73
CA THR A 564 29.31 25.10 -4.14
C THR A 564 28.26 23.98 -4.27
N ASP A 565 28.42 22.89 -3.52
CA ASP A 565 27.46 21.79 -3.53
C ASP A 565 26.08 22.23 -3.03
N ARG A 566 26.05 22.99 -1.92
CA ARG A 566 24.80 23.51 -1.35
C ARG A 566 24.09 24.44 -2.31
N ARG A 567 24.83 25.36 -2.94
CA ARG A 567 24.28 26.31 -3.91
C ARG A 567 23.73 25.61 -5.14
N ASP A 568 24.50 24.70 -5.74
CA ASP A 568 24.11 24.02 -6.98
C ASP A 568 22.92 23.06 -6.72
N TYR A 569 22.90 22.38 -5.57
CA TYR A 569 21.76 21.60 -5.11
C TYR A 569 20.51 22.47 -4.91
N ALA A 570 20.65 23.61 -4.24
CA ALA A 570 19.56 24.54 -4.00
C ALA A 570 19.00 25.12 -5.31
N GLU A 571 19.85 25.36 -6.31
CA GLU A 571 19.44 25.81 -7.64
C GLU A 571 18.64 24.73 -8.37
N ALA A 572 19.16 23.49 -8.39
CA ALA A 572 18.47 22.37 -9.02
C ALA A 572 17.11 22.10 -8.37
N LEU A 573 17.02 22.22 -7.04
CA LEU A 573 15.76 22.13 -6.31
C LEU A 573 14.81 23.27 -6.70
N ASN A 574 15.30 24.51 -6.68
CA ASN A 574 14.54 25.69 -7.07
C ASN A 574 13.95 25.56 -8.48
N GLU A 575 14.74 25.12 -9.46
CA GLU A 575 14.31 24.92 -10.85
C GLU A 575 13.09 24.00 -10.97
N LYS A 576 13.03 22.94 -10.16
CA LYS A 576 11.90 21.98 -10.19
C LYS A 576 10.68 22.46 -9.41
N ILE A 577 10.88 23.32 -8.41
CA ILE A 577 9.80 23.78 -7.51
C ILE A 577 9.20 25.11 -7.98
N SER A 578 9.95 25.97 -8.67
CA SER A 578 9.50 27.29 -9.11
C SER A 578 8.21 27.30 -9.95
N PRO A 579 7.89 26.29 -10.78
CA PRO A 579 6.59 26.24 -11.47
C PRO A 579 5.38 26.19 -10.53
N TYR A 580 5.58 25.78 -9.27
CA TYR A 580 4.53 25.63 -8.27
C TYR A 580 4.51 26.75 -7.22
N TYR A 581 5.25 27.84 -7.45
CA TYR A 581 5.15 29.01 -6.59
C TYR A 581 3.75 29.60 -6.60
N LYS A 582 3.34 30.15 -5.46
CA LYS A 582 2.06 30.83 -5.32
C LYS A 582 2.06 32.00 -6.29
N GLN A 583 1.10 31.98 -7.21
CA GLN A 583 0.80 33.14 -8.01
C GLN A 583 0.12 34.18 -7.09
N ASP A 584 0.71 35.37 -6.98
CA ASP A 584 0.02 36.49 -6.34
C ASP A 584 -1.21 36.82 -7.20
N ASN A 585 -2.39 36.86 -6.57
CA ASN A 585 -3.68 37.17 -7.20
C ASN A 585 -3.80 38.64 -7.68
N ASN A 586 -2.71 39.25 -8.18
CA ASN A 586 -2.66 40.65 -8.60
C ASN A 586 -2.43 40.88 -10.10
N ASP A 587 -2.36 39.83 -10.92
CA ASP A 587 -2.31 39.98 -12.38
C ASP A 587 -3.47 39.26 -13.09
N THR A 588 -4.69 39.75 -12.87
CA THR A 588 -5.74 39.63 -13.88
C THR A 588 -5.44 40.61 -15.02
N THR A 589 -4.49 40.27 -15.88
CA THR A 589 -4.47 40.73 -17.27
C THR A 589 -4.75 39.52 -18.16
N ILE A 590 -6.03 39.20 -18.30
CA ILE A 590 -6.51 38.36 -19.39
C ILE A 590 -6.19 39.13 -20.68
N PRO A 591 -5.37 38.62 -21.62
CA PRO A 591 -5.32 39.18 -22.95
C PRO A 591 -6.67 38.86 -23.61
N ASN A 592 -7.49 39.88 -23.81
CA ASN A 592 -8.67 39.82 -24.67
C ASN A 592 -8.23 39.35 -26.06
N LEU A 593 -8.43 38.07 -26.38
CA LEU A 593 -8.55 37.61 -27.76
C LEU A 593 -9.94 37.98 -28.25
N THR A 594 -10.10 39.25 -28.61
CA THR A 594 -11.24 39.71 -29.40
C THR A 594 -11.17 39.11 -30.81
N ASN A 595 -12.22 38.36 -31.15
CA ASN A 595 -12.78 38.14 -32.49
C ASN A 595 -11.93 38.60 -33.67
N GLY A 596 -11.23 37.64 -34.29
CA GLY A 596 -10.79 37.78 -35.68
C GLY A 596 -12.01 37.72 -36.60
N ASN A 597 -12.31 38.85 -37.24
CA ASN A 597 -13.18 38.92 -38.41
C ASN A 597 -12.63 37.98 -39.49
N TYR A 598 -13.46 37.06 -39.96
CA TYR A 598 -13.28 36.45 -41.27
C TYR A 598 -13.80 37.44 -42.31
N ASP A 599 -12.89 38.20 -42.90
CA ASP A 599 -13.13 38.86 -44.18
C ASP A 599 -13.15 37.79 -45.27
N THR A 600 -14.32 37.67 -45.91
CA THR A 600 -14.52 36.99 -47.17
C THR A 600 -13.89 37.81 -48.29
N GLU A 601 -12.79 37.35 -48.87
CA GLU A 601 -12.39 37.75 -50.22
C GLU A 601 -12.66 36.60 -51.18
N GLU A 602 -13.57 36.87 -52.11
CA GLU A 602 -13.81 36.12 -53.34
C GLU A 602 -12.62 36.25 -54.31
N SER A 603 -12.44 35.17 -55.09
CA SER A 603 -11.95 35.12 -56.48
C SER A 603 -10.50 35.53 -56.79
N ASP A 604 -9.68 34.57 -57.24
CA ASP A 604 -9.55 34.28 -58.68
C ASP A 604 -8.46 33.20 -58.95
N PHE A 605 -8.77 32.31 -59.89
CA PHE A 605 -8.00 31.22 -60.54
C PHE A 605 -7.92 29.83 -59.90
#